data_AF-A0A2E1H7J9-F1
#
_entry.id   AF-A0A2E1H7J9-F1
#
_cell.length_a   1.000
_cell.length_b   1.000
_cell.length_c   1.000
_cell.angle_alpha   90.00
_cell.angle_beta   90.00
_cell.angle_gamma   90.00
#
_symmetry.space_group_name_H-M   'P 1'
#
loop_
_entity.id
_entity.type
_entity.pdbx_description
1 polymer ?
#
loop_
_entity_poly.entity_id
_entity_poly.type
_entity_poly.pdbx_seq_one_letter_code
_entity_poly.pdbx_strand_id
1 'polypeptide(L)'
;MRTAEDVLRVARRFLRTGRLRAEFPGSATYWEERYAKGGTSGPGSHGRLATFKAEVLNAFVEEHRIADVTEFGCGDGSQLARFEFPDYLGIDVSATAVEACRRRFRGDGRKRFCLMADYAGATAEMTLSLDVVYHLVEDAVFERYMQTLFGAATRFVVVYASDHDAPGPSVHVRHRKFTDWIAANRPDWSACEVVRNRYPFAQDTSAESFADFHFFERATPASGSAQGDISERSGEAGQQRCAS
;
A
#
# COMPACT_ATOMS: atom_id res chain seq x y z
N MET A 1 -41.22 16.71 1.55
CA MET A 1 -41.45 15.64 0.55
C MET A 1 -40.47 15.87 -0.59
N ARG A 2 -39.73 14.85 -1.04
CA ARG A 2 -38.81 14.99 -2.19
C ARG A 2 -39.64 15.16 -3.47
N THR A 3 -39.28 16.09 -4.33
CA THR A 3 -40.04 16.34 -5.56
C THR A 3 -39.80 15.22 -6.57
N ALA A 4 -40.72 15.03 -7.53
CA ALA A 4 -40.53 14.05 -8.61
C ALA A 4 -39.24 14.31 -9.41
N GLU A 5 -38.85 15.59 -9.55
CA GLU A 5 -37.59 15.99 -10.19
C GLU A 5 -36.36 15.56 -9.40
N ASP A 6 -36.41 15.59 -8.06
CA ASP A 6 -35.31 15.11 -7.21
C ASP A 6 -35.13 13.59 -7.36
N VAL A 7 -36.23 12.84 -7.41
CA VAL A 7 -36.21 11.39 -7.62
C VAL A 7 -35.64 11.03 -9.00
N LEU A 8 -36.08 11.74 -10.06
CA LEU A 8 -35.56 11.57 -11.42
C LEU A 8 -34.08 11.94 -11.56
N ARG A 9 -33.64 13.02 -10.90
CA ARG A 9 -32.22 13.44 -10.87
C ARG A 9 -31.35 12.40 -10.20
N VAL A 10 -31.79 11.88 -9.07
CA VAL A 10 -31.10 10.81 -8.33
C VAL A 10 -31.06 9.53 -9.15
N ALA A 11 -32.17 9.10 -9.74
CA ALA A 11 -32.24 7.91 -10.60
C ALA A 11 -31.32 8.04 -11.83
N ARG A 12 -31.31 9.19 -12.52
CA ARG A 12 -30.39 9.45 -13.64
C ARG A 12 -28.92 9.42 -13.22
N ARG A 13 -28.60 9.95 -12.03
CA ARG A 13 -27.25 9.87 -11.46
C ARG A 13 -26.85 8.42 -11.20
N PHE A 14 -27.72 7.62 -10.59
CA PHE A 14 -27.46 6.19 -10.35
C PHE A 14 -27.28 5.39 -11.64
N LEU A 15 -28.15 5.59 -12.65
CA LEU A 15 -28.02 4.93 -13.95
C LEU A 15 -26.72 5.32 -14.67
N ARG A 16 -26.35 6.61 -14.65
CA ARG A 16 -25.10 7.09 -15.25
C ARG A 16 -23.88 6.51 -14.53
N THR A 17 -23.87 6.53 -13.19
CA THR A 17 -22.77 5.96 -12.40
C THR A 17 -22.67 4.44 -12.58
N GLY A 18 -23.80 3.74 -12.69
CA GLY A 18 -23.84 2.30 -12.99
C GLY A 18 -23.25 1.98 -14.36
N ARG A 19 -23.62 2.73 -15.40
CA ARG A 19 -23.06 2.57 -16.75
C ARG A 19 -21.56 2.88 -16.79
N LEU A 20 -21.12 3.99 -16.20
CA LEU A 20 -19.71 4.38 -16.16
C LEU A 20 -18.85 3.36 -15.38
N ARG A 21 -19.41 2.69 -14.36
CA ARG A 21 -18.74 1.58 -13.68
C ARG A 21 -18.69 0.31 -14.52
N ALA A 22 -19.72 0.03 -15.33
CA ALA A 22 -19.71 -1.11 -16.24
C ALA A 22 -18.70 -0.93 -17.39
N GLU A 23 -18.43 0.31 -17.80
CA GLU A 23 -17.42 0.66 -18.81
C GLU A 23 -16.01 0.82 -18.22
N PHE A 24 -15.83 0.69 -16.89
CA PHE A 24 -14.52 0.79 -16.25
C PHE A 24 -13.65 -0.42 -16.63
N PRO A 25 -12.48 -0.25 -17.26
CA PRO A 25 -11.67 -1.35 -17.79
C PRO A 25 -10.92 -2.16 -16.72
N GLY A 26 -11.12 -1.79 -15.45
CA GLY A 26 -10.44 -2.33 -14.29
C GLY A 26 -9.24 -1.48 -13.86
N SER A 27 -8.86 -1.59 -12.58
CA SER A 27 -7.89 -0.67 -11.97
C SER A 27 -6.51 -0.76 -12.61
N ALA A 28 -6.03 -1.96 -12.95
CA ALA A 28 -4.74 -2.14 -13.60
C ALA A 28 -4.70 -1.49 -14.99
N THR A 29 -5.69 -1.78 -15.83
CA THR A 29 -5.82 -1.18 -17.18
C THR A 29 -5.95 0.33 -17.12
N TYR A 30 -6.77 0.85 -16.19
CA TYR A 30 -6.94 2.27 -15.99
C TYR A 30 -5.62 2.99 -15.70
N TRP A 31 -4.80 2.45 -14.79
CA TRP A 31 -3.54 3.07 -14.40
C TRP A 31 -2.49 2.98 -15.51
N GLU A 32 -2.34 1.84 -16.18
CA GLU A 32 -1.45 1.73 -17.35
C GLU A 32 -1.83 2.74 -18.43
N GLU A 33 -3.11 2.78 -18.84
CA GLU A 33 -3.56 3.73 -19.86
C GLU A 33 -3.32 5.19 -19.47
N ARG A 34 -3.53 5.52 -18.20
CA ARG A 34 -3.29 6.88 -17.69
C ARG A 34 -1.82 7.27 -17.87
N TYR A 35 -0.89 6.40 -17.45
CA TYR A 35 0.54 6.64 -17.58
C TYR A 35 0.99 6.66 -19.05
N ALA A 36 0.53 5.71 -19.86
CA ALA A 36 0.85 5.63 -21.28
C ALA A 36 0.43 6.89 -22.07
N LYS A 37 -0.65 7.54 -21.64
CA LYS A 37 -1.13 8.82 -22.19
C LYS A 37 -0.38 10.06 -21.64
N GLY A 38 0.68 9.86 -20.86
CA GLY A 38 1.49 10.94 -20.26
C GLY A 38 0.91 11.49 -18.95
N GLY A 39 -0.09 10.82 -18.36
CA GLY A 39 -0.58 11.14 -17.02
C GLY A 39 0.41 10.77 -15.92
N THR A 40 0.12 11.21 -14.70
CA THR A 40 0.95 10.97 -13.51
C THR A 40 0.20 10.17 -12.45
N SER A 41 0.89 9.84 -11.34
CA SER A 41 0.30 9.31 -10.10
C SER A 41 -0.80 10.19 -9.50
N GLY A 42 -0.93 11.44 -9.96
CA GLY A 42 -1.96 12.37 -9.53
C GLY A 42 -1.48 13.33 -8.43
N PRO A 43 -2.37 14.24 -7.98
CA PRO A 43 -1.99 15.32 -7.06
C PRO A 43 -1.53 14.83 -5.69
N GLY A 44 -1.97 13.64 -5.25
CA GLY A 44 -1.57 13.05 -3.96
C GLY A 44 -0.06 12.89 -3.79
N SER A 45 0.68 12.72 -4.88
CA SER A 45 2.14 12.52 -4.89
C SER A 45 2.94 13.79 -5.15
N HIS A 46 2.30 14.97 -5.04
CA HIS A 46 2.90 16.27 -5.34
C HIS A 46 2.67 17.29 -4.22
N GLY A 47 3.39 18.41 -4.30
CA GLY A 47 3.18 19.57 -3.42
C GLY A 47 3.22 19.23 -1.93
N ARG A 48 2.30 19.85 -1.17
CA ARG A 48 2.25 19.72 0.29
C ARG A 48 1.87 18.31 0.78
N LEU A 49 1.06 17.57 0.01
CA LEU A 49 0.73 16.18 0.34
C LEU A 49 2.00 15.30 0.24
N ALA A 50 2.82 15.52 -0.78
CA ALA A 50 4.07 14.80 -0.91
C ALA A 50 5.06 15.10 0.21
N THR A 51 5.17 16.37 0.59
CA THR A 51 5.98 16.79 1.74
C THR A 51 5.48 16.17 3.04
N PHE A 52 4.16 16.22 3.30
CA PHE A 52 3.56 15.60 4.49
C PHE A 52 3.90 14.11 4.60
N LYS A 53 3.71 13.37 3.52
CA LYS A 53 4.00 11.93 3.49
C LYS A 53 5.48 11.62 3.71
N ALA A 54 6.37 12.40 3.08
CA ALA A 54 7.81 12.23 3.24
C ALA A 54 8.25 12.49 4.67
N GLU A 55 7.76 13.57 5.30
CA GLU A 55 8.07 13.88 6.70
C GLU A 55 7.64 12.76 7.65
N VAL A 56 6.41 12.24 7.48
CA VAL A 56 5.91 11.14 8.31
C VAL A 56 6.71 9.85 8.09
N LEU A 57 6.90 9.43 6.84
CA LEU A 57 7.52 8.14 6.54
C LEU A 57 9.03 8.13 6.79
N ASN A 58 9.74 9.23 6.51
CA ASN A 58 11.18 9.30 6.80
C ASN A 58 11.43 9.26 8.30
N ALA A 59 10.63 10.00 9.10
CA ALA A 59 10.73 9.96 10.56
C ALA A 59 10.46 8.54 11.10
N PHE A 60 9.43 7.87 10.61
CA PHE A 60 9.11 6.49 11.01
C PHE A 60 10.25 5.52 10.66
N VAL A 61 10.81 5.63 9.45
CA VAL A 61 11.94 4.78 9.02
C VAL A 61 13.18 5.00 9.87
N GLU A 62 13.50 6.25 10.20
CA GLU A 62 14.63 6.60 11.07
C GLU A 62 14.43 6.08 12.50
N GLU A 63 13.26 6.33 13.10
CA GLU A 63 12.93 5.94 14.47
C GLU A 63 13.00 4.42 14.66
N HIS A 64 12.41 3.66 13.74
CA HIS A 64 12.34 2.21 13.81
C HIS A 64 13.54 1.49 13.20
N ARG A 65 14.47 2.25 12.60
CA ARG A 65 15.67 1.77 11.89
C ARG A 65 15.34 0.75 10.81
N ILE A 66 14.33 1.05 10.01
CA ILE A 66 13.86 0.16 8.94
C ILE A 66 14.95 -0.01 7.90
N ALA A 67 15.36 -1.26 7.65
CA ALA A 67 16.43 -1.56 6.71
C ALA A 67 15.98 -1.48 5.24
N ASP A 68 14.80 -2.01 4.95
CA ASP A 68 14.30 -2.11 3.58
C ASP A 68 12.78 -1.95 3.49
N VAL A 69 12.35 -1.37 2.37
CA VAL A 69 10.97 -0.96 2.13
C VAL A 69 10.49 -1.47 0.78
N THR A 70 9.31 -2.11 0.75
CA THR A 70 8.61 -2.44 -0.50
C THR A 70 7.33 -1.63 -0.64
N GLU A 71 7.16 -0.86 -1.71
CA GLU A 71 5.95 -0.09 -1.99
C GLU A 71 5.13 -0.74 -3.11
N PHE A 72 3.89 -1.11 -2.81
CA PHE A 72 2.94 -1.63 -3.78
C PHE A 72 2.07 -0.53 -4.34
N GLY A 73 2.24 -0.25 -5.64
CA GLY A 73 1.66 0.89 -6.37
C GLY A 73 2.55 2.13 -6.30
N CYS A 74 3.86 1.97 -6.56
CA CYS A 74 4.84 3.06 -6.47
C CYS A 74 4.65 4.18 -7.50
N GLY A 75 3.84 3.94 -8.53
CA GLY A 75 3.55 4.89 -9.59
C GLY A 75 4.80 5.34 -10.35
N ASP A 76 4.85 6.62 -10.68
CA ASP A 76 5.94 7.25 -11.44
C ASP A 76 7.14 7.67 -10.59
N GLY A 77 7.14 7.33 -9.28
CA GLY A 77 8.22 7.65 -8.36
C GLY A 77 8.33 9.14 -8.00
N SER A 78 7.30 9.94 -8.28
CA SER A 78 7.25 11.36 -7.87
C SER A 78 7.35 11.52 -6.37
N GLN A 79 6.63 10.68 -5.62
CA GLN A 79 6.66 10.65 -4.16
C GLN A 79 8.01 10.11 -3.64
N LEU A 80 8.51 9.03 -4.24
CA LEU A 80 9.78 8.38 -3.88
C LEU A 80 10.98 9.33 -3.92
N ALA A 81 10.95 10.36 -4.77
CA ALA A 81 12.02 11.35 -4.85
C ALA A 81 12.24 12.15 -3.54
N ARG A 82 11.32 12.04 -2.56
CA ARG A 82 11.39 12.68 -1.24
C ARG A 82 11.65 11.71 -0.10
N PHE A 83 11.70 10.40 -0.38
CA PHE A 83 11.92 9.40 0.65
C PHE A 83 13.39 9.11 0.85
N GLU A 84 13.75 8.89 2.11
CA GLU A 84 15.12 8.63 2.57
C GLU A 84 15.27 7.17 3.03
N PHE A 85 14.67 6.24 2.27
CA PHE A 85 14.71 4.81 2.60
C PHE A 85 16.09 4.21 2.28
N PRO A 86 16.63 3.31 3.13
CA PRO A 86 17.95 2.73 2.88
C PRO A 86 17.96 1.84 1.64
N ASP A 87 17.10 0.82 1.60
CA ASP A 87 16.83 -0.02 0.42
C ASP A 87 15.34 0.02 0.05
N TYR A 88 15.05 0.08 -1.24
CA TYR A 88 13.68 0.26 -1.74
C TYR A 88 13.37 -0.62 -2.95
N LEU A 89 12.21 -1.27 -2.90
CA LEU A 89 11.59 -1.96 -4.02
C LEU A 89 10.22 -1.34 -4.33
N GLY A 90 10.10 -0.73 -5.51
CA GLY A 90 8.81 -0.24 -6.03
C GLY A 90 8.16 -1.27 -6.94
N ILE A 91 6.91 -1.59 -6.68
CA ILE A 91 6.12 -2.54 -7.48
C ILE A 91 4.93 -1.80 -8.04
N ASP A 92 4.65 -1.94 -9.34
CA ASP A 92 3.46 -1.38 -9.96
C ASP A 92 2.85 -2.32 -11.00
N VAL A 93 1.54 -2.17 -11.24
CA VAL A 93 0.83 -2.88 -12.31
C VAL A 93 1.07 -2.25 -13.68
N SER A 94 1.49 -0.98 -13.70
CA SER A 94 1.79 -0.21 -14.91
C SER A 94 3.24 -0.39 -15.35
N ALA A 95 3.43 -0.97 -16.54
CA ALA A 95 4.75 -1.07 -17.17
C ALA A 95 5.32 0.31 -17.49
N THR A 96 4.45 1.25 -17.88
CA THR A 96 4.87 2.62 -18.15
C THR A 96 5.40 3.30 -16.88
N ALA A 97 4.76 3.08 -15.73
CA ALA A 97 5.19 3.64 -14.45
C ALA A 97 6.51 3.04 -13.96
N VAL A 98 6.65 1.70 -14.03
CA VAL A 98 7.88 1.00 -13.67
C VAL A 98 9.05 1.48 -14.53
N GLU A 99 8.87 1.63 -15.84
CA GLU A 99 9.93 2.12 -16.73
C GLU A 99 10.29 3.58 -16.45
N ALA A 100 9.31 4.42 -16.13
CA ALA A 100 9.57 5.80 -15.71
C ALA A 100 10.44 5.84 -14.43
N CYS A 101 10.13 5.00 -13.45
CA CYS A 101 10.93 4.86 -12.23
C CYS A 101 12.36 4.38 -12.51
N ARG A 102 12.53 3.30 -13.29
CA ARG A 102 13.84 2.76 -13.67
C ARG A 102 14.70 3.83 -14.33
N ARG A 103 14.15 4.60 -15.26
CA ARG A 103 14.86 5.70 -15.92
C ARG A 103 15.22 6.83 -14.95
N ARG A 104 14.29 7.20 -14.08
CA ARG A 104 14.46 8.30 -13.09
C ARG A 104 15.53 7.98 -12.06
N PHE A 105 15.59 6.74 -11.58
CA PHE A 105 16.46 6.32 -10.47
C PHE A 105 17.63 5.40 -10.89
N ARG A 106 17.94 5.31 -12.20
CA ARG A 106 19.01 4.44 -12.75
C ARG A 106 20.39 4.53 -12.09
N GLY A 107 20.69 5.65 -11.44
CA GLY A 107 21.97 5.89 -10.75
C GLY A 107 21.98 5.49 -9.27
N ASP A 108 20.86 5.04 -8.72
CA ASP A 108 20.73 4.66 -7.31
C ASP A 108 20.48 3.16 -7.19
N GLY A 109 21.55 2.40 -6.93
CA GLY A 109 21.50 0.93 -6.83
C GLY A 109 20.62 0.40 -5.69
N ARG A 110 20.20 1.27 -4.77
CA ARG A 110 19.32 0.92 -3.65
C ARG A 110 17.84 0.96 -4.02
N LYS A 111 17.50 1.54 -5.17
CA LYS A 111 16.12 1.66 -5.68
C LYS A 111 15.90 0.71 -6.84
N ARG A 112 15.06 -0.30 -6.63
CA ARG A 112 14.72 -1.31 -7.64
C ARG A 112 13.23 -1.25 -7.95
N PHE A 113 12.86 -1.68 -9.16
CA PHE A 113 11.49 -1.64 -9.63
C PHE A 113 11.14 -2.86 -10.47
N CYS A 114 9.97 -3.46 -10.21
CA CYS A 114 9.43 -4.55 -11.02
C CYS A 114 7.92 -4.41 -11.23
N LEU A 115 7.42 -5.12 -12.25
CA LEU A 115 5.99 -5.26 -12.45
C LEU A 115 5.40 -6.16 -11.35
N MET A 116 4.15 -5.91 -10.99
CA MET A 116 3.39 -6.79 -10.10
C MET A 116 3.33 -8.24 -10.63
N ALA A 117 3.31 -8.42 -11.95
CA ALA A 117 3.36 -9.74 -12.58
C ALA A 117 4.70 -10.47 -12.40
N ASP A 118 5.79 -9.72 -12.17
CA ASP A 118 7.14 -10.25 -11.97
C ASP A 118 7.48 -10.38 -10.48
N TYR A 119 6.61 -9.93 -9.58
CA TYR A 119 6.84 -9.99 -8.14
C TYR A 119 6.77 -11.44 -7.65
N ALA A 120 7.91 -11.96 -7.20
CA ALA A 120 8.08 -13.35 -6.79
C ALA A 120 8.02 -13.56 -5.26
N GLY A 121 7.28 -12.70 -4.53
CA GLY A 121 7.10 -12.85 -3.08
C GLY A 121 8.29 -12.38 -2.23
N ALA A 122 9.14 -11.50 -2.75
CA ALA A 122 10.21 -10.89 -1.97
C ALA A 122 9.64 -10.13 -0.76
N THR A 123 10.13 -10.41 0.44
CA THR A 123 9.67 -9.76 1.66
C THR A 123 10.50 -8.50 1.96
N ALA A 124 9.93 -7.61 2.77
CA ALA A 124 10.63 -6.44 3.29
C ALA A 124 10.33 -6.20 4.77
N GLU A 125 11.19 -5.47 5.48
CA GLU A 125 10.92 -5.07 6.87
C GLU A 125 9.63 -4.24 6.97
N MET A 126 9.48 -3.28 6.05
CA MET A 126 8.27 -2.48 5.92
C MET A 126 7.66 -2.60 4.52
N THR A 127 6.33 -2.70 4.43
CA THR A 127 5.61 -2.50 3.17
C THR A 127 4.73 -1.28 3.20
N LEU A 128 4.56 -0.64 2.05
CA LEU A 128 3.81 0.60 1.87
C LEU A 128 2.69 0.44 0.84
N SER A 129 1.54 1.05 1.15
CA SER A 129 0.43 1.27 0.24
C SER A 129 0.01 2.73 0.32
N LEU A 130 0.39 3.54 -0.66
CA LEU A 130 0.11 4.97 -0.66
C LEU A 130 -0.91 5.32 -1.74
N ASP A 131 -2.10 5.76 -1.34
CA ASP A 131 -3.23 6.09 -2.23
C ASP A 131 -3.77 4.91 -3.06
N VAL A 132 -3.38 3.66 -2.80
CA VAL A 132 -3.76 2.53 -3.66
C VAL A 132 -5.08 1.89 -3.26
N VAL A 133 -5.30 1.65 -1.97
CA VAL A 133 -6.42 0.81 -1.47
C VAL A 133 -7.77 1.24 -2.03
N TYR A 134 -8.04 2.54 -2.04
CA TYR A 134 -9.31 3.08 -2.52
C TYR A 134 -9.40 3.17 -4.06
N HIS A 135 -8.31 2.89 -4.78
CA HIS A 135 -8.29 2.73 -6.24
C HIS A 135 -8.52 1.29 -6.69
N LEU A 136 -8.65 0.32 -5.78
CA LEU A 136 -8.96 -1.08 -6.07
C LEU A 136 -10.47 -1.31 -5.97
N VAL A 137 -11.20 -1.03 -7.05
CA VAL A 137 -12.67 -0.99 -7.02
C VAL A 137 -13.30 -2.38 -7.09
N GLU A 138 -12.58 -3.34 -7.66
CA GLU A 138 -12.95 -4.75 -7.78
C GLU A 138 -12.57 -5.52 -6.52
N ASP A 139 -13.51 -6.26 -5.95
CA ASP A 139 -13.34 -6.94 -4.66
C ASP A 139 -12.20 -7.98 -4.69
N ALA A 140 -12.13 -8.79 -5.75
CA ALA A 140 -11.08 -9.79 -5.90
C ALA A 140 -9.68 -9.17 -6.08
N VAL A 141 -9.59 -7.97 -6.65
CA VAL A 141 -8.31 -7.25 -6.80
C VAL A 141 -7.87 -6.69 -5.45
N PHE A 142 -8.79 -6.05 -4.72
CA PHE A 142 -8.54 -5.58 -3.35
C PHE A 142 -8.11 -6.72 -2.41
N GLU A 143 -8.83 -7.84 -2.42
CA GLU A 143 -8.51 -9.01 -1.59
C GLU A 143 -7.08 -9.50 -1.82
N ARG A 144 -6.72 -9.78 -3.07
CA ARG A 144 -5.37 -10.25 -3.42
C ARG A 144 -4.30 -9.23 -3.10
N TYR A 145 -4.59 -7.94 -3.31
CA TYR A 145 -3.67 -6.85 -2.97
C TYR A 145 -3.38 -6.81 -1.48
N MET A 146 -4.42 -6.84 -0.63
CA MET A 146 -4.25 -6.79 0.82
C MET A 146 -3.53 -8.03 1.36
N GLN A 147 -3.83 -9.22 0.81
CA GLN A 147 -3.08 -10.45 1.12
C GLN A 147 -1.60 -10.32 0.77
N THR A 148 -1.28 -9.78 -0.40
CA THR A 148 0.10 -9.55 -0.85
C THR A 148 0.82 -8.55 0.05
N LEU A 149 0.21 -7.38 0.28
CA LEU A 149 0.77 -6.29 1.09
C LEU A 149 1.19 -6.79 2.48
N PHE A 150 0.26 -7.42 3.20
CA PHE A 150 0.54 -7.95 4.55
C PHE A 150 1.38 -9.24 4.54
N GLY A 151 1.37 -10.00 3.44
CA GLY A 151 2.22 -11.19 3.28
C GLY A 151 3.69 -10.84 3.07
N ALA A 152 3.96 -9.71 2.43
CA ALA A 152 5.31 -9.25 2.08
C ALA A 152 6.05 -8.56 3.23
N ALA A 153 5.34 -8.01 4.22
CA ALA A 153 5.98 -7.32 5.35
C ALA A 153 6.42 -8.28 6.45
N THR A 154 7.64 -8.16 6.95
CA THR A 154 8.11 -8.95 8.10
C THR A 154 7.84 -8.26 9.44
N ARG A 155 7.74 -6.92 9.46
CA ARG A 155 7.53 -6.15 10.70
C ARG A 155 6.43 -5.10 10.60
N PHE A 156 6.47 -4.20 9.61
CA PHE A 156 5.52 -3.10 9.49
C PHE A 156 4.77 -3.07 8.17
N VAL A 157 3.49 -2.68 8.23
CA VAL A 157 2.69 -2.30 7.06
C VAL A 157 2.17 -0.90 7.28
N VAL A 158 2.35 -0.02 6.30
CA VAL A 158 1.79 1.33 6.35
C VAL A 158 0.82 1.53 5.19
N VAL A 159 -0.40 1.93 5.52
CA VAL A 159 -1.46 2.22 4.56
C VAL A 159 -1.83 3.68 4.67
N TYR A 160 -1.80 4.40 3.54
CA TYR A 160 -2.32 5.75 3.42
C TYR A 160 -3.57 5.73 2.56
N ALA A 161 -4.74 5.72 3.20
CA ALA A 161 -6.04 5.57 2.54
C ALA A 161 -7.19 6.15 3.40
N SER A 162 -8.36 6.35 2.79
CA SER A 162 -9.61 6.49 3.55
C SER A 162 -9.99 5.16 4.18
N ASP A 163 -10.48 5.18 5.42
CA ASP A 163 -10.91 3.97 6.14
C ASP A 163 -12.41 3.98 6.47
N HIS A 164 -13.24 3.90 5.42
CA HIS A 164 -14.70 3.77 5.54
C HIS A 164 -15.27 3.19 4.23
N ASP A 165 -16.44 2.56 4.30
CA ASP A 165 -17.11 2.06 3.10
C ASP A 165 -18.01 3.12 2.47
N ALA A 166 -17.68 3.54 1.25
CA ALA A 166 -18.49 4.44 0.47
C ALA A 166 -18.12 4.38 -1.02
N PRO A 167 -19.05 4.71 -1.94
CA PRO A 167 -18.66 5.01 -3.32
C PRO A 167 -17.73 6.23 -3.35
N GLY A 168 -16.71 6.20 -4.21
CA GLY A 168 -15.84 7.35 -4.40
C GLY A 168 -16.40 8.42 -5.33
N PRO A 169 -15.69 9.56 -5.47
CA PRO A 169 -16.10 10.67 -6.34
C PRO A 169 -15.98 10.35 -7.84
N SER A 170 -15.28 9.27 -8.22
CA SER A 170 -15.03 8.85 -9.60
C SER A 170 -15.15 7.33 -9.76
N VAL A 171 -15.16 6.84 -11.00
CA VAL A 171 -15.27 5.40 -11.31
C VAL A 171 -14.09 4.58 -10.82
N HIS A 172 -12.92 5.20 -10.69
CA HIS A 172 -11.68 4.57 -10.24
C HIS A 172 -11.46 4.76 -8.74
N VAL A 173 -12.46 5.22 -7.97
CA VAL A 173 -12.39 5.35 -6.51
C VAL A 173 -13.57 4.65 -5.84
N ARG A 174 -13.25 3.83 -4.84
CA ARG A 174 -14.18 3.23 -3.90
C ARG A 174 -13.52 3.26 -2.53
N HIS A 175 -14.12 3.97 -1.57
CA HIS A 175 -13.65 3.94 -0.20
C HIS A 175 -13.94 2.55 0.37
N ARG A 176 -12.94 1.99 1.05
CA ARG A 176 -13.03 0.68 1.71
C ARG A 176 -12.66 0.86 3.17
N LYS A 177 -13.44 0.25 4.07
CA LYS A 177 -13.05 0.13 5.47
C LYS A 177 -12.03 -1.01 5.62
N PHE A 178 -10.81 -0.76 5.19
CA PHE A 178 -9.76 -1.78 5.08
C PHE A 178 -9.30 -2.27 6.45
N THR A 179 -9.50 -1.50 7.52
CA THR A 179 -9.21 -1.96 8.89
C THR A 179 -10.09 -3.14 9.32
N ASP A 180 -11.36 -3.18 8.89
CA ASP A 180 -12.24 -4.32 9.15
C ASP A 180 -11.74 -5.58 8.41
N TRP A 181 -11.20 -5.42 7.20
CA TRP A 181 -10.57 -6.52 6.47
C TRP A 181 -9.34 -7.05 7.19
N ILE A 182 -8.48 -6.18 7.70
CA ILE A 182 -7.26 -6.57 8.43
C ILE A 182 -7.64 -7.35 9.69
N ALA A 183 -8.59 -6.83 10.48
CA ALA A 183 -9.04 -7.48 11.70
C ALA A 183 -9.60 -8.90 11.45
N ALA A 184 -10.30 -9.11 10.33
CA ALA A 184 -10.87 -10.40 9.98
C ALA A 184 -9.86 -11.40 9.39
N ASN A 185 -8.84 -10.93 8.65
CA ASN A 185 -7.98 -11.79 7.83
C ASN A 185 -6.54 -11.88 8.30
N ARG A 186 -6.05 -10.91 9.07
CA ARG A 186 -4.66 -10.77 9.51
C ARG A 186 -4.55 -10.58 11.03
N PRO A 187 -5.00 -11.56 11.84
CA PRO A 187 -4.95 -11.48 13.30
C PRO A 187 -3.50 -11.43 13.85
N ASP A 188 -2.51 -11.74 13.02
CA ASP A 188 -1.08 -11.57 13.27
C ASP A 188 -0.62 -10.09 13.23
N TRP A 189 -1.51 -9.14 12.93
CA TRP A 189 -1.20 -7.72 12.84
C TRP A 189 -2.06 -6.88 13.78
N SER A 190 -1.45 -5.84 14.36
CA SER A 190 -2.13 -4.89 15.22
C SER A 190 -1.85 -3.47 14.75
N ALA A 191 -2.88 -2.60 14.79
CA ALA A 191 -2.70 -1.18 14.53
C ALA A 191 -1.88 -0.56 15.68
N CYS A 192 -0.75 0.07 15.35
CA CYS A 192 0.12 0.72 16.34
C CYS A 192 0.00 2.25 16.31
N GLU A 193 -0.29 2.85 15.16
CA GLU A 193 -0.40 4.30 15.03
C GLU A 193 -1.39 4.72 13.92
N VAL A 194 -2.06 5.85 14.12
CA VAL A 194 -2.83 6.55 13.07
C VAL A 194 -2.41 8.01 13.05
N VAL A 195 -1.83 8.47 11.94
CA VAL A 195 -1.46 9.88 11.74
C VAL A 195 -2.48 10.54 10.83
N ARG A 196 -3.23 11.50 11.39
CA ARG A 196 -4.22 12.27 10.65
C ARG A 196 -3.54 13.16 9.61
N ASN A 197 -4.19 13.29 8.47
CA ASN A 197 -3.74 14.16 7.41
C ASN A 197 -3.75 15.63 7.85
N ARG A 198 -2.63 16.33 7.66
CA ARG A 198 -2.54 17.78 7.87
C ARG A 198 -3.42 18.58 6.90
N TYR A 199 -3.80 17.97 5.77
CA TYR A 199 -4.57 18.57 4.70
C TYR A 199 -5.81 17.70 4.37
N PRO A 200 -6.76 17.57 5.31
CA PRO A 200 -7.94 16.76 5.10
C PRO A 200 -8.79 17.33 3.95
N PHE A 201 -9.43 16.44 3.20
CA PHE A 201 -10.26 16.81 2.06
C PHE A 201 -11.42 17.72 2.47
N ALA A 202 -11.44 18.94 1.92
CA ALA A 202 -12.55 19.87 2.02
C ALA A 202 -13.11 20.19 0.63
N GLN A 203 -12.28 20.77 -0.26
CA GLN A 203 -12.71 21.20 -1.60
C GLN A 203 -11.57 21.18 -2.64
N ASP A 204 -10.30 21.19 -2.24
CA ASP A 204 -9.16 21.29 -3.16
C ASP A 204 -8.49 19.93 -3.39
N THR A 205 -8.94 19.23 -4.45
CA THR A 205 -8.38 17.93 -4.85
C THR A 205 -6.90 17.96 -5.24
N SER A 206 -6.31 19.15 -5.48
CA SER A 206 -4.90 19.27 -5.87
C SER A 206 -3.95 19.29 -4.68
N ALA A 207 -4.46 19.60 -3.47
CA ALA A 207 -3.66 19.81 -2.29
C ALA A 207 -4.24 19.16 -1.02
N GLU A 208 -5.40 18.52 -1.10
CA GLU A 208 -6.06 17.86 0.03
C GLU A 208 -6.33 16.39 -0.27
N SER A 209 -6.46 15.57 0.77
CA SER A 209 -6.75 14.15 0.63
C SER A 209 -7.66 13.66 1.76
N PHE A 210 -8.50 12.67 1.43
CA PHE A 210 -9.37 11.96 2.38
C PHE A 210 -8.66 10.80 3.08
N ALA A 211 -7.37 10.61 2.82
CA ALA A 211 -6.56 9.55 3.38
C ALA A 211 -5.80 10.02 4.62
N ASP A 212 -5.76 9.14 5.63
CA ASP A 212 -4.90 9.22 6.79
C ASP A 212 -3.85 8.10 6.72
N PHE A 213 -2.78 8.21 7.49
CA PHE A 213 -1.84 7.10 7.67
C PHE A 213 -2.33 6.14 8.74
N HIS A 214 -2.22 4.84 8.46
CA HIS A 214 -2.45 3.76 9.39
C HIS A 214 -1.23 2.84 9.40
N PHE A 215 -0.61 2.69 10.57
CA PHE A 215 0.54 1.85 10.78
C PHE A 215 0.12 0.57 11.50
N PHE A 216 0.63 -0.55 11.01
CA PHE A 216 0.40 -1.87 11.59
C PHE A 216 1.74 -2.54 11.87
N GLU A 217 1.85 -3.14 13.04
CA GLU A 217 3.00 -3.95 13.44
C GLU A 217 2.59 -5.41 13.55
N ARG A 218 3.47 -6.31 13.09
CA ARG A 218 3.27 -7.74 13.24
C ARG A 218 3.43 -8.11 14.71
N ALA A 219 2.41 -8.74 15.28
CA ALA A 219 2.48 -9.26 16.64
C ALA A 219 3.66 -10.22 16.75
N THR A 220 4.57 -9.97 17.69
CA THR A 220 5.58 -10.96 18.02
C THR A 220 4.86 -12.15 18.64
N PRO A 221 5.05 -13.39 18.16
CA PRO A 221 4.50 -14.54 18.87
C PRO A 221 5.03 -14.50 20.30
N ALA A 222 4.13 -14.52 21.27
CA ALA A 222 4.51 -14.60 22.67
C ALA A 222 5.50 -15.75 22.79
N SER A 223 6.72 -15.45 23.24
CA SER A 223 7.71 -16.47 23.52
C SER A 223 7.08 -17.44 24.51
N GLY A 224 6.72 -18.64 24.02
CA GLY A 224 6.29 -19.72 24.88
C GLY A 224 7.35 -19.90 25.94
N SER A 225 6.95 -19.84 27.20
CA SER A 225 7.80 -20.14 28.34
C SER A 225 8.44 -21.51 28.12
N ALA A 226 9.68 -21.53 27.65
CA ALA A 226 10.53 -22.69 27.72
C ALA A 226 10.83 -22.90 29.21
N GLN A 227 9.93 -23.59 29.90
CA GLN A 227 10.26 -24.26 31.15
C GLN A 227 11.31 -25.30 30.79
N GLY A 228 12.54 -25.01 31.19
CA GLY A 228 13.66 -25.92 31.06
C GLY A 228 13.36 -27.20 31.81
N ASP A 229 13.38 -28.31 31.08
CA ASP A 229 13.58 -29.62 31.68
C ASP A 229 15.04 -29.98 31.45
N ILE A 230 15.86 -29.72 32.47
CA ILE A 230 17.25 -30.18 32.53
C ILE A 230 17.16 -31.65 32.98
N SER A 231 17.16 -32.58 32.03
CA SER A 231 17.53 -33.95 32.32
C SER A 231 18.89 -34.24 31.70
N GLU A 232 19.91 -34.24 32.55
CA GLU A 232 21.22 -34.81 32.27
C GLU A 232 21.07 -36.28 31.81
N ARG A 233 21.59 -36.61 30.63
CA ARG A 233 22.22 -37.92 30.39
C ARG A 233 23.43 -37.77 29.49
N SER A 234 24.55 -38.14 30.08
CA SER A 234 25.87 -38.43 29.53
C SER A 234 25.83 -39.48 28.42
N GLY A 235 26.74 -39.35 27.44
CA GLY A 235 27.02 -40.43 26.47
C GLY A 235 27.73 -40.00 25.18
N GLU A 236 29.07 -39.96 25.24
CA GLU A 236 30.07 -40.32 24.21
C GLU A 236 29.95 -39.89 22.72
N ALA A 237 30.97 -39.13 22.32
CA ALA A 237 31.88 -39.27 21.16
C ALA A 237 31.41 -39.92 19.84
N GLY A 238 31.58 -39.18 18.73
CA GLY A 238 31.56 -39.74 17.37
C GLY A 238 31.94 -38.72 16.29
N GLN A 239 33.20 -38.73 15.88
CA GLN A 239 33.79 -38.10 14.70
C GLN A 239 33.02 -38.41 13.39
N GLN A 240 32.85 -37.45 12.48
CA GLN A 240 33.37 -37.48 11.09
C GLN A 240 32.97 -36.22 10.28
N ARG A 241 33.85 -35.88 9.35
CA ARG A 241 33.92 -34.72 8.45
C ARG A 241 32.88 -34.76 7.33
N CYS A 242 32.64 -33.62 6.68
CA CYS A 242 32.75 -33.53 5.21
C CYS A 242 32.97 -32.08 4.75
N ALA A 243 34.10 -31.87 4.09
CA ALA A 243 34.38 -30.73 3.26
C ALA A 243 33.94 -31.04 1.82
N SER A 244 33.37 -30.06 1.13
CA SER A 244 33.62 -29.66 -0.26
C SER A 244 32.82 -28.39 -0.53
#